data_AF-A0A6V7I8F7-F1
#
_entry.id   AF-A0A6V7I8F7-F1
#
_cell.length_a   1.000
_cell.length_b   1.000
_cell.length_c   1.000
_cell.angle_alpha   90.00
_cell.angle_beta   90.00
_cell.angle_gamma   90.00
#
_symmetry.space_group_name_H-M   'P 1'
#
loop_
_entity.id
_entity.type
_entity.pdbx_description
1 polymer ?
#
loop_
_entity_poly.entity_id
_entity_poly.type
_entity_poly.pdbx_seq_one_letter_code
_entity_poly.pdbx_strand_id
1 'polypeptide(L)'
;DNEETLFLLATCYYRSGKVRQAHGLLSKKCPTSSQCRYLLAKCCLDMKKCAEAETALVGSCFKQINLDDIVTQFGEEACFSLQMIAEIYHKTLRTLKAVEAHKLALKLNPFLWHSFEEICNVGEKVDPTKIFQLEKLENFSSCHGTNQSNNYIITDPDFIVPISNNSPIQNNT
;
A
#
# COMPACT_ATOMS: atom_id res chain seq x y z
N ASP A 1 14.00 -2.37 -24.23
CA ASP A 1 14.00 -1.85 -22.85
C ASP A 1 12.97 -2.60 -22.04
N ASN A 2 13.38 -3.30 -20.97
CA ASN A 2 12.46 -4.05 -20.10
C ASN A 2 12.03 -3.14 -18.93
N GLU A 3 10.72 -2.94 -18.73
CA GLU A 3 10.20 -2.08 -17.65
C GLU A 3 10.52 -2.65 -16.26
N GLU A 4 10.63 -3.97 -16.11
CA GLU A 4 11.02 -4.61 -14.84
C GLU A 4 12.46 -4.27 -14.45
N THR A 5 13.38 -4.24 -15.42
CA THR A 5 14.77 -3.84 -15.18
C THR A 5 14.85 -2.36 -14.81
N LEU A 6 14.02 -1.52 -15.44
CA LEU A 6 13.88 -0.11 -15.09
C LEU A 6 13.38 0.06 -13.65
N PHE A 7 12.33 -0.68 -13.27
CA PHE A 7 11.77 -0.67 -11.92
C PHE A 7 12.80 -1.11 -10.88
N LEU A 8 13.51 -2.21 -11.14
CA LEU A 8 14.52 -2.74 -10.23
C LEU A 8 15.67 -1.74 -10.04
N LEU A 9 16.18 -1.15 -11.12
CA LEU A 9 17.24 -0.14 -11.04
C LEU A 9 16.78 1.12 -10.29
N ALA A 10 15.58 1.61 -10.58
CA ALA A 10 15.00 2.75 -9.88
C ALA A 10 14.81 2.45 -8.39
N THR A 11 14.39 1.23 -8.04
CA THR A 11 14.25 0.77 -6.66
C THR A 11 15.59 0.74 -5.95
N CYS A 12 16.66 0.25 -6.59
CA CYS A 12 18.02 0.29 -6.04
C CYS A 12 18.46 1.73 -5.73
N TYR A 13 18.21 2.68 -6.64
CA TYR A 13 18.51 4.09 -6.40
C TYR A 13 17.70 4.67 -5.24
N TYR A 14 16.40 4.38 -5.20
CA TYR A 14 15.50 4.86 -4.16
C TYR A 14 15.91 4.35 -2.77
N ARG A 15 16.15 3.03 -2.65
CA ARG A 15 16.58 2.39 -1.39
C ARG A 15 17.98 2.82 -0.95
N SER A 16 18.83 3.27 -1.87
CA SER A 16 20.14 3.87 -1.57
C SER A 16 20.05 5.34 -1.12
N GLY A 17 18.84 5.89 -0.94
CA GLY A 17 18.61 7.30 -0.60
C GLY A 17 18.80 8.29 -1.75
N LYS A 18 19.07 7.81 -2.97
CA LYS A 18 19.33 8.65 -4.16
C LYS A 18 18.04 8.97 -4.91
N VAL A 19 17.06 9.54 -4.20
CA VAL A 19 15.69 9.78 -4.70
C VAL A 19 15.64 10.60 -6.00
N ARG A 20 16.48 11.64 -6.12
CA ARG A 20 16.55 12.48 -7.34
C ARG A 20 16.99 11.70 -8.58
N GLN A 21 17.86 10.71 -8.41
CA GLN A 21 18.33 9.87 -9.52
C GLN A 21 17.24 8.89 -9.94
N ALA A 22 16.55 8.26 -8.98
CA ALA A 22 15.42 7.39 -9.26
C ALA A 22 14.30 8.16 -10.00
N HIS A 23 13.95 9.35 -9.52
CA HIS A 23 12.99 10.26 -10.15
C HIS A 23 13.40 10.63 -11.58
N GLY A 24 14.65 11.06 -11.78
CA GLY A 24 15.18 11.43 -13.09
C GLY A 24 15.23 10.27 -14.09
N LEU A 25 15.44 9.04 -13.60
CA LEU A 25 15.43 7.83 -14.41
C LEU A 25 14.01 7.47 -14.87
N LEU A 26 13.05 7.47 -13.94
CA LEU A 26 11.66 7.13 -14.21
C LEU A 26 10.96 8.20 -15.06
N SER A 27 11.15 9.49 -14.76
CA SER A 27 10.53 10.59 -15.51
C SER A 27 10.95 10.64 -16.99
N LYS A 28 12.21 10.29 -17.31
CA LYS A 28 12.70 10.26 -18.70
C LYS A 28 12.09 9.14 -19.54
N LYS A 29 11.73 8.03 -18.91
CA LYS A 29 11.27 6.81 -19.60
C LYS A 29 9.75 6.71 -19.65
N CYS A 30 9.01 7.60 -18.97
CA CYS A 30 7.53 7.66 -18.94
C CYS A 30 6.89 6.26 -18.78
N PRO A 31 7.17 5.55 -17.68
CA PRO A 31 6.81 4.15 -17.54
C PRO A 31 5.30 3.93 -17.51
N THR A 32 4.85 2.83 -18.11
CA THR A 32 3.43 2.47 -18.18
C THR A 32 3.02 1.48 -17.10
N SER A 33 3.96 0.69 -16.55
CA SER A 33 3.73 -0.20 -15.41
C SER A 33 3.29 0.55 -14.14
N SER A 34 2.32 -0.05 -13.43
CA SER A 34 1.80 0.43 -12.14
C SER A 34 2.92 0.57 -11.09
N GLN A 35 3.83 -0.40 -11.00
CA GLN A 35 4.94 -0.40 -10.04
C GLN A 35 5.89 0.78 -10.26
N CYS A 36 6.21 1.08 -11.51
CA CYS A 36 7.04 2.21 -11.86
C CYS A 36 6.35 3.55 -11.57
N ARG A 37 5.05 3.66 -11.87
CA ARG A 37 4.26 4.86 -11.55
C ARG A 37 4.17 5.09 -10.04
N TYR A 38 3.93 4.04 -9.27
CA TYR A 38 3.93 4.10 -7.80
C TYR A 38 5.27 4.60 -7.27
N LEU A 39 6.39 4.03 -7.74
CA LEU A 39 7.72 4.45 -7.31
C LEU A 39 8.05 5.89 -7.72
N LEU A 40 7.62 6.31 -8.91
CA LEU A 40 7.77 7.69 -9.37
C LEU A 40 7.01 8.66 -8.46
N ALA A 41 5.75 8.34 -8.14
CA ALA A 41 4.93 9.15 -7.24
C ALA A 41 5.54 9.24 -5.84
N LYS A 42 6.08 8.14 -5.31
CA LYS A 42 6.81 8.11 -4.05
C LYS A 42 8.03 9.02 -4.06
N CYS A 43 8.82 8.99 -5.13
CA CYS A 43 9.96 9.89 -5.29
C CYS A 43 9.51 11.36 -5.34
N CYS A 44 8.41 11.67 -6.02
CA CYS A 44 7.84 13.01 -6.09
C CYS A 44 7.41 13.50 -4.69
N LEU A 45 6.77 12.65 -3.90
CA LEU A 45 6.36 12.97 -2.52
C LEU A 45 7.54 13.27 -1.60
N ASP A 46 8.60 12.45 -1.65
CA ASP A 46 9.83 12.67 -0.87
C ASP A 46 10.51 13.99 -1.24
N MET A 47 10.39 14.42 -2.50
CA MET A 47 10.85 15.72 -2.98
C MET A 47 9.83 16.86 -2.76
N LYS A 48 8.72 16.60 -2.04
CA LYS A 48 7.63 17.54 -1.75
C LYS A 48 6.89 18.08 -2.98
N LYS A 49 6.91 17.35 -4.10
CA LYS A 49 6.23 17.71 -5.35
C LYS A 49 4.86 17.03 -5.46
N CYS A 50 3.87 17.54 -4.72
CA CYS A 50 2.55 16.91 -4.63
C CYS A 50 1.80 16.83 -5.97
N ALA A 51 1.85 17.87 -6.80
CA ALA A 51 1.17 17.89 -8.10
C ALA A 51 1.75 16.87 -9.09
N GLU A 52 3.07 16.69 -9.08
CA GLU A 52 3.75 15.69 -9.93
C GLU A 52 3.43 14.27 -9.45
N ALA A 53 3.36 14.06 -8.12
CA ALA A 53 2.97 12.78 -7.53
C ALA A 53 1.53 12.39 -7.90
N GLU A 54 0.59 13.34 -7.81
CA GLU A 54 -0.81 13.13 -8.20
C GLU A 54 -0.93 12.73 -9.68
N THR A 55 -0.20 13.45 -10.54
CA THR A 55 -0.18 13.16 -11.98
C THR A 55 0.42 11.78 -12.26
N ALA A 56 1.46 11.38 -11.53
CA ALA A 56 2.08 10.06 -11.69
C ALA A 56 1.15 8.90 -11.29
N LEU A 57 0.28 9.08 -10.28
CA LEU A 57 -0.66 8.04 -9.86
C LEU A 57 -1.92 7.99 -10.74
N VAL A 58 -2.43 9.15 -11.16
CA VAL A 58 -3.70 9.27 -11.91
C VAL A 58 -3.50 9.13 -13.42
N GLY A 59 -2.30 9.43 -13.92
CA GLY A 59 -1.95 9.29 -15.34
C GLY A 59 -2.45 10.40 -16.26
N SER A 60 -3.27 11.35 -15.78
CA SER A 60 -3.66 12.53 -16.57
C SER A 60 -4.15 13.69 -15.70
N CYS A 61 -3.67 14.90 -15.98
CA CYS A 61 -4.00 16.13 -15.26
C CYS A 61 -5.40 16.71 -15.58
N PHE A 62 -6.13 16.14 -16.55
CA PHE A 62 -7.39 16.71 -17.07
C PHE A 62 -8.64 15.87 -16.84
N LYS A 63 -8.53 14.66 -16.27
CA LYS A 63 -9.70 13.85 -15.91
C LYS A 63 -10.04 14.05 -14.44
N GLN A 64 -11.31 14.34 -14.15
CA GLN A 64 -11.83 14.24 -12.79
C GLN A 64 -11.56 12.83 -12.28
N ILE A 65 -10.86 12.76 -11.15
CA ILE A 65 -10.30 11.54 -10.58
C ILE A 65 -11.43 10.68 -10.04
N ASN A 66 -11.53 9.43 -10.51
CA ASN A 66 -12.28 8.40 -9.80
C ASN A 66 -11.29 7.52 -9.01
N LEU A 67 -11.54 7.35 -7.71
CA LEU A 67 -10.73 6.46 -6.87
C LEU A 67 -10.80 5.00 -7.35
N ASP A 68 -11.92 4.62 -7.97
CA ASP A 68 -12.10 3.28 -8.56
C ASP A 68 -11.14 3.02 -9.73
N ASP A 69 -10.76 4.07 -10.48
CA ASP A 69 -9.78 3.95 -11.57
C ASP A 69 -8.40 3.61 -11.01
N ILE A 70 -8.08 4.03 -9.79
CA ILE A 70 -6.82 3.70 -9.13
C ILE A 70 -6.85 2.23 -8.69
N VAL A 71 -7.98 1.76 -8.19
CA VAL A 71 -8.17 0.34 -7.82
C VAL A 71 -7.96 -0.56 -9.03
N THR A 72 -8.55 -0.21 -10.17
CA THR A 72 -8.41 -1.00 -11.40
C THR A 72 -6.99 -0.95 -11.98
N GLN A 73 -6.31 0.20 -11.91
CA GLN A 73 -4.96 0.36 -12.47
C GLN A 73 -3.85 -0.30 -11.64
N PHE A 74 -3.97 -0.29 -10.32
CA PHE A 74 -2.95 -0.82 -9.41
C PHE A 74 -3.28 -2.21 -8.86
N GLY A 75 -4.51 -2.70 -9.06
CA GLY A 75 -4.92 -4.05 -8.69
C GLY A 75 -4.74 -4.32 -7.20
N GLU A 76 -4.05 -5.42 -6.86
CA GLU A 76 -3.84 -5.86 -5.49
C GLU A 76 -3.01 -4.87 -4.65
N GLU A 77 -2.16 -4.07 -5.28
CA GLU A 77 -1.33 -3.06 -4.61
C GLU A 77 -2.06 -1.70 -4.47
N ALA A 78 -3.30 -1.58 -4.95
CA ALA A 78 -4.03 -0.32 -4.98
C ALA A 78 -4.23 0.32 -3.60
N CYS A 79 -4.28 -0.48 -2.53
CA CYS A 79 -4.42 0.04 -1.17
C CYS A 79 -3.28 1.00 -0.78
N PHE A 80 -2.05 0.75 -1.24
CA PHE A 80 -0.90 1.62 -0.99
C PHE A 80 -0.94 2.88 -1.86
N SER A 81 -1.39 2.75 -3.11
CA SER A 81 -1.59 3.91 -4.00
C SER A 81 -2.68 4.84 -3.49
N LEU A 82 -3.77 4.29 -2.94
CA LEU A 82 -4.84 5.08 -2.32
C LEU A 82 -4.36 5.80 -1.05
N GLN A 83 -3.54 5.15 -0.21
CA GLN A 83 -2.93 5.80 0.95
C GLN A 83 -2.03 6.98 0.52
N MET A 84 -1.28 6.81 -0.57
CA MET A 84 -0.44 7.86 -1.13
C MET A 84 -1.26 9.04 -1.70
N ILE A 85 -2.37 8.75 -2.38
CA ILE A 85 -3.32 9.77 -2.86
C ILE A 85 -3.93 10.53 -1.68
N ALA A 86 -4.31 9.82 -0.62
CA ALA A 86 -4.87 10.44 0.56
C ALA A 86 -3.89 11.42 1.22
N GLU A 87 -2.60 11.05 1.32
CA GLU A 87 -1.54 11.94 1.81
C GLU A 87 -1.40 13.20 0.92
N ILE A 88 -1.45 13.04 -0.41
CA ILE A 88 -1.44 14.17 -1.36
C ILE A 88 -2.66 15.08 -1.13
N TYR A 89 -3.84 14.50 -0.97
CA TYR A 89 -5.07 15.25 -0.71
C TYR A 89 -5.01 16.00 0.63
N HIS A 90 -4.45 15.38 1.66
CA HIS A 90 -4.23 16.03 2.95
C HIS A 90 -3.28 17.24 2.79
N LYS A 91 -2.14 17.06 2.12
CA LYS A 91 -1.16 18.14 1.84
C LYS A 91 -1.72 19.26 0.96
N THR A 92 -2.73 18.98 0.14
CA THR A 92 -3.38 19.95 -0.74
C THR A 92 -4.70 20.49 -0.16
N LEU A 93 -4.93 20.29 1.15
CA LEU A 93 -6.10 20.78 1.89
C LEU A 93 -7.45 20.23 1.39
N ARG A 94 -7.44 19.10 0.68
CA ARG A 94 -8.64 18.38 0.18
C ARG A 94 -9.02 17.26 1.16
N THR A 95 -9.26 17.61 2.42
CA THR A 95 -9.43 16.65 3.53
C THR A 95 -10.56 15.66 3.31
N LEU A 96 -11.72 16.10 2.81
CA LEU A 96 -12.87 15.21 2.54
C LEU A 96 -12.50 14.09 1.56
N LYS A 97 -11.81 14.43 0.46
CA LYS A 97 -11.34 13.45 -0.53
C LYS A 97 -10.24 12.55 0.05
N ALA A 98 -9.40 13.07 0.94
CA ALA A 98 -8.39 12.27 1.64
C ALA A 98 -9.03 11.17 2.49
N VAL A 99 -10.11 11.50 3.23
CA VAL A 99 -10.82 10.51 4.03
C VAL A 99 -11.51 9.46 3.17
N GLU A 100 -12.14 9.85 2.06
CA GLU A 100 -12.72 8.90 1.10
C GLU A 100 -11.66 7.91 0.58
N ALA A 101 -10.47 8.41 0.23
CA ALA A 101 -9.35 7.58 -0.21
C ALA A 101 -8.85 6.64 0.90
N HIS A 102 -8.70 7.11 2.15
CA HIS A 102 -8.31 6.24 3.27
C HIS A 102 -9.36 5.17 3.60
N LYS A 103 -10.66 5.51 3.53
CA LYS A 103 -11.73 4.53 3.73
C LYS A 103 -11.71 3.45 2.66
N LEU A 104 -11.49 3.83 1.40
CA LEU A 104 -11.37 2.87 0.31
C LEU A 104 -10.12 2.00 0.48
N ALA A 105 -8.99 2.59 0.90
CA ALA A 105 -7.78 1.83 1.21
C ALA A 105 -8.01 0.79 2.33
N LEU A 106 -8.72 1.16 3.41
CA LEU A 106 -9.07 0.25 4.50
C LEU A 106 -10.04 -0.85 4.08
N LYS A 107 -10.94 -0.56 3.14
CA LYS A 107 -11.84 -1.56 2.55
C LYS A 107 -11.06 -2.64 1.78
N LEU A 108 -10.00 -2.24 1.08
CA LEU A 108 -9.13 -3.18 0.35
C LEU A 108 -8.15 -3.91 1.28
N ASN A 109 -7.62 -3.21 2.28
CA ASN A 109 -6.63 -3.76 3.19
C ASN A 109 -6.88 -3.26 4.64
N PRO A 110 -7.45 -4.10 5.52
CA PRO A 110 -7.73 -3.71 6.89
C PRO A 110 -6.46 -3.53 7.74
N PHE A 111 -5.28 -3.95 7.28
CA PHE A 111 -4.04 -3.84 8.06
C PHE A 111 -3.38 -2.45 7.99
N LEU A 112 -3.96 -1.51 7.24
CA LEU A 112 -3.43 -0.16 7.07
C LEU A 112 -3.75 0.76 8.27
N TRP A 113 -3.10 0.51 9.41
CA TRP A 113 -3.29 1.31 10.64
C TRP A 113 -3.16 2.83 10.41
N HIS A 114 -2.14 3.25 9.63
CA HIS A 114 -1.93 4.67 9.36
C HIS A 114 -3.14 5.33 8.66
N SER A 115 -3.84 4.61 7.77
CA SER A 115 -5.06 5.15 7.15
C SER A 115 -6.20 5.32 8.14
N PHE A 116 -6.32 4.40 9.11
CA PHE A 116 -7.31 4.50 10.18
C PHE A 116 -7.00 5.68 11.11
N GLU A 117 -5.74 5.81 11.53
CA GLU A 117 -5.24 6.90 12.36
C GLU A 117 -5.50 8.28 11.72
N GLU A 118 -5.20 8.45 10.43
CA GLU A 118 -5.43 9.72 9.73
C GLU A 118 -6.92 10.10 9.69
N ILE A 119 -7.82 9.15 9.48
CA ILE A 119 -9.27 9.41 9.54
C ILE A 119 -9.68 9.89 10.94
N CYS A 120 -9.16 9.25 11.98
CA CYS A 120 -9.40 9.66 13.37
C CYS A 120 -8.84 11.05 13.67
N ASN A 121 -7.64 11.38 13.18
CA ASN A 121 -6.98 12.68 13.37
C ASN A 121 -7.77 13.83 12.72
N VAL A 122 -8.43 13.58 11.59
CA VAL A 122 -9.34 14.55 10.95
C VAL A 122 -10.63 14.76 11.76
N GLY A 123 -10.93 13.88 12.71
CA GLY A 123 -12.12 13.93 13.58
C GLY A 123 -13.30 13.12 13.05
N GLU A 124 -13.10 12.31 12.02
CA GLU A 124 -14.16 11.47 11.48
C GLU A 124 -14.32 10.19 12.29
N LYS A 125 -15.58 9.87 12.64
CA LYS A 125 -15.89 8.70 13.47
C LYS A 125 -16.06 7.47 12.59
N VAL A 126 -15.09 6.58 12.67
CA VAL A 126 -15.14 5.25 12.04
C VAL A 126 -15.23 4.16 13.08
N ASP A 127 -16.02 3.12 12.79
CA ASP A 127 -16.22 1.98 13.68
C ASP A 127 -15.09 0.95 13.47
N PRO A 128 -14.20 0.73 14.46
CA PRO A 128 -13.07 -0.19 14.31
C PRO A 128 -13.53 -1.62 14.04
N THR A 129 -14.66 -2.03 14.64
CA THR A 129 -15.18 -3.39 14.52
C THR A 129 -15.65 -3.71 13.10
N LYS A 130 -15.99 -2.69 12.31
CA LYS A 130 -16.39 -2.82 10.91
C LYS A 130 -15.22 -2.82 9.94
N ILE A 131 -14.11 -2.19 10.33
CA ILE A 131 -12.93 -2.03 9.48
C ILE A 131 -12.02 -3.25 9.57
N PHE A 132 -11.70 -3.70 10.79
CA PHE A 132 -10.72 -4.76 11.01
C PHE A 132 -11.39 -6.15 10.98
N GLN A 133 -12.05 -6.48 9.86
CA GLN A 133 -12.75 -7.75 9.66
C GLN A 133 -11.99 -8.63 8.68
N LEU A 134 -11.45 -9.75 9.18
CA LEU A 134 -10.68 -10.69 8.37
C LEU A 134 -11.57 -11.54 7.46
N GLU A 135 -12.83 -11.77 7.85
CA GLU A 135 -13.77 -12.64 7.12
C GLU A 135 -14.18 -12.04 5.77
N LYS A 136 -14.01 -10.73 5.60
CA LYS A 136 -14.35 -10.00 4.37
C LYS A 136 -13.18 -9.88 3.39
N LEU A 137 -11.99 -10.36 3.77
CA LEU A 137 -10.80 -10.24 2.95
C LEU A 137 -10.78 -11.36 1.90
N GLU A 138 -10.71 -10.97 0.62
CA GLU A 138 -10.70 -11.93 -0.49
C GLU A 138 -9.39 -12.72 -0.56
N ASN A 139 -8.25 -12.06 -0.32
CA ASN A 139 -6.93 -12.69 -0.27
C ASN A 139 -5.91 -11.88 0.56
N PHE A 140 -4.76 -12.48 0.88
CA PHE A 140 -3.68 -11.83 1.62
C PHE A 140 -2.62 -11.19 0.71
N SER A 141 -2.87 -11.02 -0.60
CA SER A 141 -1.87 -10.51 -1.55
C SER A 141 -1.35 -9.11 -1.19
N SER A 142 -2.20 -8.27 -0.58
CA SER A 142 -1.83 -6.93 -0.14
C SER A 142 -1.14 -6.89 1.23
N CYS A 143 -0.94 -8.03 1.90
CA CYS A 143 -0.34 -8.13 3.23
C CYS A 143 1.19 -8.14 3.14
N HIS A 144 1.75 -6.97 2.85
CA HIS A 144 3.19 -6.79 2.78
C HIS A 144 3.73 -6.49 4.18
N GLY A 145 4.45 -7.44 4.77
CA GLY A 145 5.22 -7.20 6.00
C GLY A 145 6.40 -6.27 5.74
N THR A 146 6.91 -5.61 6.78
CA THR A 146 8.13 -4.78 6.73
C THR A 146 9.43 -5.57 6.55
N ASN A 147 9.36 -6.86 6.20
CA ASN A 147 10.54 -7.66 5.95
C ASN A 147 11.17 -7.25 4.62
N GLN A 148 12.21 -6.43 4.72
CA GLN A 148 13.29 -6.44 3.75
C GLN A 148 13.67 -7.90 3.53
N SER A 149 13.61 -8.35 2.29
CA SER A 149 14.17 -9.61 1.80
C SER A 149 15.37 -10.10 2.63
N ASN A 150 15.07 -10.98 3.57
CA ASN A 150 15.97 -11.95 4.15
C ASN A 150 15.05 -13.08 4.62
N ASN A 151 14.89 -14.09 3.77
CA ASN A 151 14.56 -15.42 4.23
C ASN A 151 15.76 -15.93 5.06
N TYR A 152 15.99 -15.36 6.24
CA TYR A 152 16.54 -16.16 7.31
C TYR A 152 15.36 -16.92 7.86
N ILE A 153 15.32 -18.20 7.53
CA ILE A 153 14.55 -19.18 8.28
C ILE A 153 14.98 -18.98 9.72
N ILE A 154 14.18 -18.29 10.52
CA ILE A 154 14.28 -18.38 11.96
C ILE A 154 13.75 -19.79 12.27
N THR A 155 14.63 -20.79 12.17
CA THR A 155 14.46 -21.96 13.02
C THR A 155 14.82 -21.46 14.41
N ASP A 156 13.87 -20.84 15.10
CA ASP A 156 13.96 -20.78 16.55
C ASP A 156 13.75 -22.23 17.02
N PRO A 157 14.75 -22.88 17.63
CA PRO A 157 14.44 -24.00 18.49
C PRO A 157 13.75 -23.42 19.74
N ASP A 158 12.80 -24.16 20.27
CA ASP A 158 12.18 -23.94 21.58
C ASP A 158 11.01 -22.95 21.66
N PHE A 159 9.94 -23.27 20.93
CA PHE A 159 8.60 -23.14 21.52
C PHE A 159 8.10 -24.53 21.95
N ILE A 160 8.21 -24.83 23.24
CA ILE A 160 7.47 -25.93 23.87
C ILE A 160 5.98 -25.52 23.87
N VAL A 161 5.23 -26.01 22.90
CA VAL A 161 3.76 -25.97 22.94
C VAL A 161 3.30 -27.15 23.80
N PRO A 162 2.48 -26.94 24.85
CA PRO A 162 1.91 -28.07 25.57
C PRO A 162 0.95 -28.83 24.65
N ILE A 163 1.22 -30.11 24.46
CA ILE A 163 0.38 -31.04 23.69
C ILE A 163 -0.96 -31.19 24.42
N SER A 164 -2.00 -30.50 23.95
CA SER A 164 -3.38 -30.83 24.31
C SER A 164 -3.86 -31.99 23.41
N ASN A 165 -3.48 -33.22 23.77
CA ASN A 165 -4.08 -34.42 23.21
C ASN A 165 -5.51 -34.53 23.73
N ASN A 166 -6.48 -34.05 22.96
CA ASN A 166 -7.89 -34.43 23.12
C ASN A 166 -8.41 -34.99 21.79
N SER A 167 -8.13 -36.27 21.57
CA SER A 167 -8.91 -37.10 20.65
C SER A 167 -10.19 -37.53 21.38
N PRO A 168 -11.37 -37.45 20.76
CA PRO A 168 -12.60 -37.91 21.40
C PRO A 168 -12.60 -39.44 21.46
N ILE A 169 -12.71 -39.98 22.68
CA ILE A 169 -12.91 -41.40 22.95
C ILE A 169 -14.31 -41.77 22.43
N GLN A 170 -14.37 -42.60 21.40
CA GLN A 170 -15.58 -43.30 21.00
C GLN A 170 -15.85 -44.42 22.01
N ASN A 171 -16.87 -44.26 22.85
CA ASN A 171 -17.40 -45.36 23.65
C ASN A 171 -18.36 -46.19 22.78
N ASN A 172 -17.91 -47.40 22.42
CA ASN A 172 -18.80 -48.47 21.99
C ASN A 172 -19.28 -49.25 23.23
N THR A 173 -20.57 -49.56 23.21
CA THR A 173 -21.37 -50.48 24.07
C THR A 173 -21.53 -50.12 25.54
#